data_AF-A0A0F8QDD7-F1
#
_entry.id   AF-A0A0F8QDD7-F1
#
_cell.length_a   1.000
_cell.length_b   1.000
_cell.length_c   1.000
_cell.angle_alpha   90.00
_cell.angle_beta   90.00
_cell.angle_gamma   90.00
#
_symmetry.space_group_name_H-M   'P 1'
#
loop_
_entity.id
_entity.type
_entity.pdbx_description
1 polymer ?
#
loop_
_entity_poly.entity_id
_entity_poly.type
_entity_poly.pdbx_seq_one_letter_code
_entity_poly.pdbx_strand_id
1 'polypeptide(L)'
;LEAYKYLPQTNCGECGEPTCMAFASKLIDRSGKTENCPPLVKEKKYAKKLAELDRLLAPEIRQVTIGVGEKAANIGGDDVLYRHKLTFFNKTKMFFDVSDNMEEAALIERVNKIADFKKFYVGRNLLLDGVAIRAASNDPAKFAAAVKKVAEIGLPMIFCSFNPAVLKAGLEVAKDKNPLLYAANKDNWKEVGELALEYKVPVVVSAFNDLDALKSLAKTFAEAGIKDIVLDPGTYPSGKGLKETFTNFLKIRRAGIMGDTEIAYPIMALPITAWMAGIA
;
A
#
# COMPACT_ATOMS: atom_id res chain seq x y z
N LEU A 1 10.84 -15.61 20.47
CA LEU A 1 11.37 -16.99 20.62
C LEU A 1 10.58 -18.04 19.86
N GLU A 2 9.31 -17.81 19.51
CA GLU A 2 8.52 -18.79 18.74
C GLU A 2 9.03 -19.03 17.31
N ALA A 3 9.52 -17.99 16.63
CA ALA A 3 10.10 -18.11 15.29
C ALA A 3 11.22 -19.18 15.20
N TYR A 4 12.04 -19.33 16.25
CA TYR A 4 13.13 -20.31 16.30
C TYR A 4 12.63 -21.77 16.18
N LYS A 5 11.43 -22.08 16.67
CA LYS A 5 10.84 -23.43 16.61
C LYS A 5 10.61 -23.89 15.17
N TYR A 6 10.37 -22.94 14.27
CA TYR A 6 10.09 -23.16 12.86
C TYR A 6 11.33 -23.04 11.98
N LEU A 7 12.50 -22.74 12.54
CA LEU A 7 13.75 -22.78 11.79
C LEU A 7 14.30 -24.22 11.65
N PRO A 8 15.25 -24.45 10.73
CA PRO A 8 15.93 -25.75 10.57
C PRO A 8 16.74 -26.19 11.79
N GLN A 9 17.14 -25.24 12.65
CA GLN A 9 17.95 -25.46 13.86
C GLN A 9 19.32 -26.12 13.60
N THR A 10 19.85 -25.99 12.39
CA THR A 10 21.15 -26.55 11.99
C THR A 10 22.34 -25.68 12.38
N ASN A 11 22.12 -24.39 12.66
CA ASN A 11 23.18 -23.40 12.92
C ASN A 11 24.28 -23.39 11.84
N CYS A 12 23.91 -23.62 10.58
CA CYS A 12 24.84 -23.76 9.45
C CYS A 12 25.60 -22.49 9.06
N GLY A 13 25.14 -21.29 9.46
CA GLY A 13 25.76 -20.03 9.09
C GLY A 13 25.48 -19.54 7.66
N GLU A 14 24.76 -20.31 6.83
CA GLU A 14 24.51 -19.97 5.42
C GLU A 14 23.69 -18.68 5.20
N CYS A 15 22.98 -18.23 6.24
CA CYS A 15 22.21 -16.98 6.23
C CYS A 15 23.04 -15.75 6.67
N GLY A 16 24.34 -15.91 6.93
CA GLY A 16 25.22 -14.87 7.44
C GLY A 16 25.15 -14.66 8.96
N GLU A 17 24.24 -15.35 9.65
CA GLU A 17 24.11 -15.30 11.11
C GLU A 17 24.83 -16.47 11.80
N PRO A 18 25.48 -16.24 12.96
CA PRO A 18 26.23 -17.29 13.65
C PRO A 18 25.35 -18.43 14.19
N THR A 19 24.06 -18.17 14.44
CA THR A 19 23.11 -19.16 14.92
C THR A 19 21.72 -18.95 14.32
N CYS A 20 20.93 -20.02 14.25
CA CYS A 20 19.51 -19.91 13.90
C CYS A 20 18.74 -19.04 14.91
N MET A 21 19.19 -18.95 16.17
CA MET A 21 18.58 -18.05 17.16
C MET A 21 18.83 -16.57 16.81
N ALA A 22 20.05 -16.22 16.41
CA ALA A 22 20.36 -14.86 15.94
C ALA A 22 19.53 -14.51 14.69
N PHE A 23 19.40 -15.45 13.75
CA PHE A 23 18.52 -15.28 12.59
C PHE A 23 17.04 -15.12 13.00
N ALA A 24 16.55 -15.89 13.97
CA ALA A 24 15.19 -15.74 14.48
C ALA A 24 14.93 -14.34 15.06
N SER A 25 15.90 -13.75 15.75
CA SER A 25 15.79 -12.37 16.23
C SER A 25 15.69 -11.38 15.07
N LYS A 26 16.50 -11.54 14.00
CA LYS A 26 16.43 -10.72 12.79
C LYS A 26 15.11 -10.83 12.03
N LEU A 27 14.47 -12.00 12.09
CA LEU A 27 13.13 -12.18 11.52
C LEU A 27 12.07 -11.42 12.33
N ILE A 28 12.15 -11.50 13.67
CA ILE A 28 11.19 -10.84 14.58
C ILE A 28 11.30 -9.31 14.49
N ASP A 29 12.51 -8.76 14.39
CA ASP A 29 12.73 -7.32 14.24
C ASP A 29 12.63 -6.82 12.78
N ARG A 30 12.33 -7.74 11.84
CA ARG A 30 12.18 -7.51 10.40
C ARG A 30 13.43 -6.99 9.69
N SER A 31 14.61 -7.13 10.28
CA SER A 31 15.89 -6.87 9.61
C SER A 31 16.33 -8.01 8.68
N GLY A 32 15.66 -9.16 8.73
CA GLY A 32 15.85 -10.30 7.81
C GLY A 32 14.54 -10.82 7.23
N LYS A 33 14.63 -11.61 6.15
CA LYS A 33 13.50 -12.32 5.52
C LYS A 33 13.68 -13.82 5.65
N THR A 34 12.58 -14.59 5.69
CA THR A 34 12.61 -16.06 5.70
C THR A 34 13.36 -16.64 4.49
N GLU A 35 13.26 -15.96 3.36
CA GLU A 35 14.01 -16.21 2.11
C GLU A 35 15.54 -16.22 2.28
N ASN A 36 16.07 -15.50 3.27
CA ASN A 36 17.52 -15.41 3.52
C ASN A 36 18.10 -16.68 4.16
N CYS A 37 17.29 -17.70 4.45
CA CYS A 37 17.75 -18.99 4.96
C CYS A 37 17.69 -20.06 3.86
N PRO A 38 18.80 -20.36 3.15
CA PRO A 38 18.79 -21.32 2.05
C PRO A 38 18.28 -22.72 2.44
N PRO A 39 18.64 -23.30 3.61
CA PRO A 39 18.10 -24.60 4.02
C PRO A 39 16.57 -24.59 4.20
N LEU A 40 16.02 -23.50 4.74
CA LEU A 40 14.58 -23.37 4.98
C LEU A 40 13.78 -23.31 3.66
N VAL A 41 14.34 -22.66 2.64
CA VAL A 41 13.69 -22.48 1.33
C VAL A 41 13.90 -23.67 0.40
N LYS A 42 15.11 -24.22 0.35
CA LYS A 42 15.49 -25.25 -0.63
C LYS A 42 15.05 -26.65 -0.21
N GLU A 43 15.06 -26.94 1.08
CA GLU A 43 14.75 -28.29 1.56
C GLU A 43 13.24 -28.49 1.76
N LYS A 44 12.65 -29.32 0.89
CA LYS A 44 11.20 -29.62 0.94
C LYS A 44 10.70 -30.11 2.31
N LYS A 45 11.58 -30.73 3.11
CA LYS A 45 11.25 -31.20 4.47
C LYS A 45 10.87 -30.06 5.43
N TYR A 46 11.31 -28.83 5.16
CA TYR A 46 10.98 -27.65 5.96
C TYR A 46 9.87 -26.78 5.37
N ALA A 47 9.25 -27.16 4.24
CA ALA A 47 8.22 -26.37 3.58
C ALA A 47 7.03 -26.04 4.50
N LYS A 48 6.60 -27.00 5.34
CA LYS A 48 5.54 -26.75 6.36
C LYS A 48 5.98 -25.76 7.43
N LYS A 49 7.24 -25.83 7.86
CA LYS A 49 7.78 -24.91 8.86
C LYS A 49 7.92 -23.50 8.29
N LEU A 50 8.36 -23.37 7.03
CA LEU A 50 8.42 -22.10 6.32
C LEU A 50 7.04 -21.45 6.24
N ALA A 51 6.01 -22.20 5.82
CA ALA A 51 4.64 -21.67 5.75
C ALA A 51 4.09 -21.18 7.10
N GLU A 52 4.34 -21.92 8.18
CA GLU A 52 3.89 -21.52 9.53
C GLU A 52 4.70 -20.33 10.06
N LEU A 53 6.00 -20.27 9.75
CA LEU A 53 6.85 -19.14 10.10
C LEU A 53 6.43 -17.87 9.36
N ASP A 54 6.17 -17.96 8.06
CA ASP A 54 5.67 -16.83 7.26
C ASP A 54 4.32 -16.34 7.79
N ARG A 55 3.44 -17.25 8.22
CA ARG A 55 2.18 -16.91 8.87
C ARG A 55 2.40 -16.18 10.20
N LEU A 56 3.33 -16.65 11.03
CA LEU A 56 3.61 -16.07 12.34
C LEU A 56 4.31 -14.71 12.25
N LEU A 57 5.09 -14.48 11.19
CA LEU A 57 5.77 -13.22 10.92
C LEU A 57 4.94 -12.27 10.06
N ALA A 58 3.81 -12.73 9.52
CA ALA A 58 2.91 -11.88 8.76
C ALA A 58 2.42 -10.75 9.67
N PRO A 59 2.48 -9.49 9.20
CA PRO A 59 2.04 -8.38 10.00
C PRO A 59 0.53 -8.47 10.28
N GLU A 60 0.10 -7.96 11.44
CA GLU A 60 -1.34 -7.93 11.76
C GLU A 60 -2.11 -7.13 10.71
N ILE A 61 -1.59 -5.95 10.32
CA ILE A 61 -2.06 -5.21 9.16
C ILE A 61 -1.22 -5.57 7.95
N ARG A 62 -1.84 -6.11 6.90
CA ARG A 62 -1.14 -6.50 5.67
C ARG A 62 -0.30 -5.35 5.10
N GLN A 63 0.86 -5.70 4.55
CA GLN A 63 1.70 -4.74 3.85
C GLN A 63 1.35 -4.74 2.37
N VAL A 64 1.22 -3.56 1.78
CA VAL A 64 1.02 -3.36 0.33
C VAL A 64 2.17 -2.53 -0.22
N THR A 65 2.63 -2.90 -1.42
CA THR A 65 3.73 -2.22 -2.12
C THR A 65 3.16 -1.46 -3.32
N ILE A 66 3.47 -0.16 -3.42
CA ILE A 66 3.09 0.69 -4.55
C ILE A 66 4.37 1.12 -5.26
N GLY A 67 4.45 0.97 -6.57
CA GLY A 67 5.69 1.23 -7.30
C GLY A 67 6.62 0.02 -7.37
N VAL A 68 7.78 0.22 -7.98
CA VAL A 68 8.84 -0.78 -8.17
C VAL A 68 10.22 -0.20 -7.84
N GLY A 69 11.20 -1.08 -7.61
CA GLY A 69 12.59 -0.69 -7.36
C GLY A 69 12.80 0.04 -6.03
N GLU A 70 13.85 0.85 -5.96
CA GLU A 70 14.27 1.54 -4.73
C GLU A 70 13.27 2.58 -4.23
N LYS A 71 12.46 3.13 -5.14
CA LYS A 71 11.42 4.12 -4.83
C LYS A 71 10.09 3.50 -4.44
N ALA A 72 9.96 2.17 -4.41
CA ALA A 72 8.71 1.51 -4.04
C ALA A 72 8.25 1.93 -2.63
N ALA A 73 6.96 2.27 -2.53
CA ALA A 73 6.32 2.74 -1.32
C ALA A 73 5.58 1.59 -0.64
N ASN A 74 6.16 1.07 0.44
CA ASN A 74 5.49 0.10 1.32
C ASN A 74 4.56 0.83 2.31
N ILE A 75 3.31 0.38 2.41
CA ILE A 75 2.29 0.86 3.36
C ILE A 75 1.71 -0.30 4.17
N GLY A 76 1.15 -0.01 5.35
CA GLY A 76 0.70 -1.03 6.29
C GLY A 76 1.86 -1.76 6.96
N GLY A 77 1.70 -3.04 7.26
CA GLY A 77 2.73 -3.83 7.95
C GLY A 77 2.82 -3.54 9.45
N ASP A 78 1.79 -2.96 10.07
CA ASP A 78 1.79 -2.63 11.49
C ASP A 78 1.25 -3.78 12.35
N ASP A 79 1.87 -4.02 13.51
CA ASP A 79 1.41 -5.04 14.49
C ASP A 79 0.76 -4.43 15.74
N VAL A 80 0.94 -3.12 15.96
CA VAL A 80 0.53 -2.48 17.21
C VAL A 80 -0.21 -1.17 17.01
N LEU A 81 -1.13 -0.90 17.94
CA LEU A 81 -1.86 0.35 18.01
C LEU A 81 -0.99 1.50 18.52
N TYR A 82 -0.06 1.19 19.42
CA TYR A 82 0.73 2.19 20.12
C TYR A 82 2.22 1.95 19.90
N ARG A 83 2.90 2.97 19.39
CA ARG A 83 4.33 2.94 19.03
C ARG A 83 5.31 2.63 20.19
N HIS A 84 4.86 2.67 21.43
CA HIS A 84 5.69 2.33 22.59
C HIS A 84 5.70 0.82 22.89
N LYS A 85 4.75 0.06 22.33
CA LYS A 85 4.72 -1.41 22.44
C LYS A 85 5.67 -2.06 21.43
N LEU A 86 5.64 -1.55 20.21
CA LEU A 86 6.53 -1.90 19.10
C LEU A 86 6.61 -0.70 18.15
N THR A 87 7.69 -0.59 17.38
CA THR A 87 7.82 0.48 16.39
C THR A 87 6.80 0.32 15.26
N PHE A 88 6.41 1.43 14.63
CA PHE A 88 5.76 1.40 13.32
C PHE A 88 6.84 1.25 12.27
N PHE A 89 6.75 0.22 11.43
CA PHE A 89 7.81 -0.13 10.49
C PHE A 89 7.74 0.72 9.22
N ASN A 90 6.55 0.83 8.62
CA ASN A 90 6.35 1.64 7.43
C ASN A 90 5.79 3.01 7.80
N LYS A 91 6.50 4.07 7.41
CA LYS A 91 6.03 5.45 7.60
C LYS A 91 4.87 5.73 6.65
N THR A 92 4.00 6.67 7.04
CA THR A 92 2.97 7.22 6.15
C THR A 92 3.58 7.70 4.85
N LYS A 93 2.97 7.28 3.74
CA LYS A 93 3.40 7.63 2.39
C LYS A 93 2.60 8.83 1.88
N MET A 94 3.30 9.82 1.33
CA MET A 94 2.71 11.06 0.83
C MET A 94 2.72 11.10 -0.68
N PHE A 95 1.52 11.07 -1.27
CA PHE A 95 1.30 11.20 -2.70
C PHE A 95 0.67 12.56 -3.00
N PHE A 96 1.29 13.32 -3.90
CA PHE A 96 0.80 14.65 -4.28
C PHE A 96 -0.01 14.57 -5.56
N ASP A 97 -1.12 15.29 -5.62
CA ASP A 97 -2.01 15.22 -6.76
C ASP A 97 -1.45 15.97 -7.98
N VAL A 98 -1.72 15.43 -9.15
CA VAL A 98 -1.68 16.09 -10.45
C VAL A 98 -2.93 15.70 -11.21
N SER A 99 -3.26 16.42 -12.28
CA SER A 99 -4.49 16.20 -13.03
C SER A 99 -4.19 16.03 -14.51
N ASP A 100 -4.92 15.13 -15.17
CA ASP A 100 -4.78 14.82 -16.60
C ASP A 100 -5.25 15.96 -17.53
N ASN A 101 -5.87 17.00 -16.98
CA ASN A 101 -6.26 18.22 -17.68
C ASN A 101 -5.26 19.37 -17.53
N MET A 102 -4.15 19.16 -16.81
CA MET A 102 -3.08 20.16 -16.76
C MET A 102 -2.38 20.22 -18.11
N GLU A 103 -1.93 21.41 -18.49
CA GLU A 103 -1.03 21.58 -19.64
C GLU A 103 0.23 20.73 -19.44
N GLU A 104 0.71 20.09 -20.51
CA GLU A 104 1.78 19.09 -20.43
C GLU A 104 3.04 19.64 -19.74
N ALA A 105 3.44 20.87 -20.08
CA ALA A 105 4.60 21.52 -19.47
C ALA A 105 4.42 21.73 -17.95
N ALA A 106 3.23 22.13 -17.53
CA ALA A 106 2.91 22.34 -16.11
C ALA A 106 2.82 21.02 -15.33
N LEU A 107 2.31 19.96 -15.97
CA LEU A 107 2.29 18.60 -15.42
C LEU A 107 3.73 18.13 -15.14
N ILE A 108 4.60 18.20 -16.15
CA ILE A 108 6.00 17.77 -16.04
C ILE A 108 6.73 18.60 -14.97
N GLU A 109 6.55 19.93 -14.98
CA GLU A 109 7.16 20.82 -13.99
C GLU A 109 6.73 20.44 -12.56
N ARG A 110 5.44 20.21 -12.34
CA ARG A 110 4.90 19.83 -11.02
C ARG A 110 5.43 18.47 -10.56
N VAL A 111 5.50 17.48 -11.46
CA VAL A 111 6.03 16.15 -11.10
C VAL A 111 7.52 16.19 -10.80
N ASN A 112 8.31 16.95 -11.57
CA ASN A 112 9.73 17.14 -11.27
C ASN A 112 9.94 17.82 -9.91
N LYS A 113 9.13 18.85 -9.58
CA LYS A 113 9.16 19.47 -8.24
C LYS A 113 8.88 18.46 -7.12
N ILE A 114 7.98 17.50 -7.35
CA ILE A 114 7.70 16.42 -6.39
C ILE A 114 8.88 15.46 -6.29
N ALA A 115 9.44 15.04 -7.44
CA ALA A 115 10.55 14.08 -7.52
C ALA A 115 11.85 14.62 -6.90
N ASP A 116 12.12 15.91 -7.11
CA ASP A 116 13.34 16.57 -6.65
C ASP A 116 13.20 17.16 -5.25
N PHE A 117 12.00 17.09 -4.64
CA PHE A 117 11.77 17.61 -3.31
C PHE A 117 12.69 16.91 -2.30
N LYS A 118 13.51 17.73 -1.64
CA LYS A 118 14.49 17.25 -0.67
C LYS A 118 14.62 18.24 0.47
N LYS A 119 14.28 17.80 1.68
CA LYS A 119 14.51 18.57 2.90
C LYS A 119 15.48 17.83 3.80
N PHE A 120 16.66 18.41 4.04
CA PHE A 120 17.60 17.85 5.01
C PHE A 120 17.08 18.07 6.44
N TYR A 121 17.00 17.00 7.22
CA TYR A 121 16.58 17.04 8.61
C TYR A 121 17.27 15.94 9.41
N VAL A 122 18.12 16.34 10.36
CA VAL A 122 18.82 15.44 11.31
C VAL A 122 19.54 14.29 10.58
N GLY A 123 20.52 14.63 9.73
CA GLY A 123 21.40 13.63 9.09
C GLY A 123 20.78 12.85 7.92
N ARG A 124 19.54 13.14 7.54
CA ARG A 124 18.86 12.47 6.41
C ARG A 124 18.04 13.44 5.58
N ASN A 125 17.72 13.01 4.37
CA ASN A 125 16.81 13.74 3.49
C ASN A 125 15.39 13.21 3.63
N LEU A 126 14.45 14.12 3.83
CA LEU A 126 13.03 13.86 3.69
C LEU A 126 12.67 14.06 2.22
N LEU A 127 12.02 13.06 1.64
CA LEU A 127 11.61 12.98 0.25
C LEU A 127 10.09 12.81 0.19
N LEU A 128 9.50 13.09 -0.96
CA LEU A 128 8.11 12.74 -1.25
C LEU A 128 8.03 11.33 -1.86
N ASP A 129 6.95 10.61 -1.61
CA ASP A 129 6.86 9.19 -1.95
C ASP A 129 6.27 8.93 -3.34
N GLY A 130 5.43 9.81 -3.88
CA GLY A 130 4.86 9.60 -5.19
C GLY A 130 3.82 10.63 -5.65
N VAL A 131 3.13 10.28 -6.73
CA VAL A 131 2.16 11.15 -7.41
C VAL A 131 0.80 10.46 -7.51
N ALA A 132 -0.28 11.19 -7.23
CA ALA A 132 -1.65 10.74 -7.48
C ALA A 132 -2.18 11.44 -8.74
N ILE A 133 -2.39 10.68 -9.82
CA ILE A 133 -2.84 11.22 -11.12
C ILE A 133 -4.36 11.16 -11.15
N ARG A 134 -5.01 12.32 -11.13
CA ARG A 134 -6.46 12.44 -11.17
C ARG A 134 -6.97 12.50 -12.61
N ALA A 135 -7.93 11.65 -12.91
CA ALA A 135 -8.68 11.67 -14.16
C ALA A 135 -9.76 12.77 -14.16
N ALA A 136 -9.38 14.04 -14.00
CA ALA A 136 -10.35 15.13 -13.99
C ALA A 136 -11.05 15.32 -15.35
N SER A 137 -10.41 14.91 -16.44
CA SER A 137 -11.02 14.91 -17.78
C SER A 137 -12.00 13.76 -17.99
N ASN A 138 -11.88 12.66 -17.22
CA ASN A 138 -12.56 11.39 -17.41
C ASN A 138 -12.39 10.79 -18.84
N ASP A 139 -11.37 11.21 -19.58
CA ASP A 139 -11.05 10.75 -20.92
C ASP A 139 -9.90 9.73 -20.89
N PRO A 140 -10.09 8.49 -21.37
CA PRO A 140 -9.07 7.46 -21.31
C PRO A 140 -7.76 7.82 -22.03
N ALA A 141 -7.83 8.53 -23.16
CA ALA A 141 -6.66 8.88 -23.96
C ALA A 141 -5.83 9.97 -23.28
N LYS A 142 -6.47 11.02 -22.75
CA LYS A 142 -5.80 12.07 -21.97
C LYS A 142 -5.16 11.51 -20.72
N PHE A 143 -5.87 10.62 -20.00
CA PHE A 143 -5.34 9.99 -18.81
C PHE A 143 -4.10 9.13 -19.12
N ALA A 144 -4.16 8.28 -20.16
CA ALA A 144 -3.01 7.48 -20.58
C ALA A 144 -1.80 8.34 -20.98
N ALA A 145 -2.04 9.46 -21.68
CA ALA A 145 -0.98 10.41 -22.04
C ALA A 145 -0.31 11.02 -20.80
N ALA A 146 -1.10 11.47 -19.83
CA ALA A 146 -0.59 11.99 -18.56
C ALA A 146 0.20 10.92 -17.79
N VAL A 147 -0.34 9.71 -17.65
CA VAL A 147 0.33 8.58 -16.99
C VAL A 147 1.67 8.28 -17.63
N LYS A 148 1.74 8.24 -18.97
CA LYS A 148 3.00 7.98 -19.68
C LYS A 148 4.08 9.00 -19.34
N LYS A 149 3.72 10.29 -19.29
CA LYS A 149 4.65 11.38 -18.92
C LYS A 149 5.12 11.26 -17.47
N VAL A 150 4.22 10.96 -16.53
CA VAL A 150 4.59 10.76 -15.12
C VAL A 150 5.47 9.51 -14.94
N ALA A 151 5.20 8.44 -15.69
CA ALA A 151 5.95 7.18 -15.60
C ALA A 151 7.42 7.33 -16.02
N GLU A 152 7.75 8.25 -16.93
CA GLU A 152 9.13 8.54 -17.37
C GLU A 152 10.02 9.08 -16.23
N ILE A 153 9.42 9.72 -15.21
CA ILE A 153 10.14 10.29 -14.06
C ILE A 153 10.41 9.22 -12.97
N GLY A 154 9.64 8.13 -12.99
CA GLY A 154 9.90 6.95 -12.15
C GLY A 154 9.53 7.12 -10.67
N LEU A 155 8.52 7.92 -10.36
CA LEU A 155 7.89 7.93 -9.03
C LEU A 155 6.77 6.86 -8.94
N PRO A 156 6.50 6.29 -7.76
CA PRO A 156 5.27 5.55 -7.50
C PRO A 156 4.03 6.38 -7.84
N MET A 157 3.01 5.72 -8.40
CA MET A 157 1.81 6.38 -8.90
C MET A 157 0.55 5.78 -8.30
N ILE A 158 -0.45 6.63 -8.07
CA ILE A 158 -1.84 6.26 -7.82
C ILE A 158 -2.67 6.73 -9.02
N PHE A 159 -3.47 5.85 -9.61
CA PHE A 159 -4.40 6.20 -10.68
C PHE A 159 -5.77 6.46 -10.06
N CYS A 160 -6.21 7.72 -10.09
CA CYS A 160 -7.42 8.18 -9.40
C CYS A 160 -8.57 8.39 -10.39
N SER A 161 -9.45 7.40 -10.51
CA SER A 161 -10.71 7.44 -11.25
C SER A 161 -11.70 6.39 -10.75
N PHE A 162 -13.00 6.69 -10.80
CA PHE A 162 -14.06 5.68 -10.64
C PHE A 162 -14.46 5.04 -11.97
N ASN A 163 -13.90 5.47 -13.10
CA ASN A 163 -14.20 4.95 -14.43
C ASN A 163 -13.21 3.82 -14.80
N PRO A 164 -13.66 2.55 -14.91
CA PRO A 164 -12.77 1.43 -15.23
C PRO A 164 -12.05 1.59 -16.58
N ALA A 165 -12.69 2.21 -17.58
CA ALA A 165 -12.08 2.42 -18.89
C ALA A 165 -10.85 3.35 -18.81
N VAL A 166 -10.93 4.37 -17.94
CA VAL A 166 -9.82 5.30 -17.70
C VAL A 166 -8.69 4.60 -16.95
N LEU A 167 -9.01 3.83 -15.91
CA LEU A 167 -8.00 3.06 -15.16
C LEU A 167 -7.28 2.06 -16.07
N LYS A 168 -8.03 1.36 -16.93
CA LYS A 168 -7.47 0.44 -17.92
C LYS A 168 -6.49 1.13 -18.87
N ALA A 169 -6.86 2.28 -19.41
CA ALA A 169 -5.98 3.03 -20.32
C ALA A 169 -4.67 3.46 -19.63
N GLY A 170 -4.71 3.84 -18.35
CA GLY A 170 -3.50 4.10 -17.56
C GLY A 170 -2.65 2.84 -17.33
N LEU A 171 -3.29 1.69 -17.07
CA LEU A 171 -2.60 0.40 -16.89
C LEU A 171 -1.92 -0.09 -18.16
N GLU A 172 -2.55 0.08 -19.33
CA GLU A 172 -1.97 -0.34 -20.61
C GLU A 172 -0.60 0.32 -20.89
N VAL A 173 -0.37 1.52 -20.37
CA VAL A 173 0.90 2.26 -20.57
C VAL A 173 1.89 2.14 -19.39
N ALA A 174 1.47 1.68 -18.22
CA ALA A 174 2.29 1.73 -17.00
C ALA A 174 2.05 0.60 -15.98
N LYS A 175 1.52 -0.55 -16.39
CA LYS A 175 1.31 -1.72 -15.49
C LYS A 175 2.59 -2.23 -14.83
N ASP A 176 3.72 -2.16 -15.54
CA ASP A 176 5.04 -2.59 -15.04
C ASP A 176 5.56 -1.70 -13.90
N LYS A 177 4.92 -0.54 -13.67
CA LYS A 177 5.24 0.37 -12.57
C LYS A 177 4.50 0.06 -11.29
N ASN A 178 3.67 -0.99 -11.24
CA ASN A 178 2.89 -1.40 -10.07
C ASN A 178 2.10 -0.23 -9.42
N PRO A 179 1.24 0.48 -10.20
CA PRO A 179 0.46 1.62 -9.68
C PRO A 179 -0.66 1.16 -8.74
N LEU A 180 -1.08 2.02 -7.81
CA LEU A 180 -2.28 1.81 -6.99
C LEU A 180 -3.53 2.28 -7.73
N LEU A 181 -4.53 1.42 -7.88
CA LEU A 181 -5.81 1.78 -8.47
C LEU A 181 -6.73 2.39 -7.41
N TYR A 182 -7.07 3.66 -7.58
CA TYR A 182 -8.09 4.35 -6.78
C TYR A 182 -9.29 4.65 -7.69
N ALA A 183 -10.49 4.11 -7.49
CA ALA A 183 -10.86 3.09 -6.48
C ALA A 183 -12.07 2.25 -6.92
N ALA A 184 -12.18 1.07 -6.30
CA ALA A 184 -13.35 0.20 -6.37
C ALA A 184 -14.39 0.61 -5.31
N ASN A 185 -15.63 0.82 -5.72
CA ASN A 185 -16.78 1.13 -4.87
C ASN A 185 -17.97 0.22 -5.24
N LYS A 186 -19.09 0.36 -4.55
CA LYS A 186 -20.29 -0.49 -4.76
C LYS A 186 -20.81 -0.54 -6.22
N ASP A 187 -20.51 0.47 -7.03
CA ASP A 187 -21.07 0.64 -8.37
C ASP A 187 -20.13 0.09 -9.46
N ASN A 188 -18.82 0.00 -9.21
CA ASN A 188 -17.80 -0.37 -10.22
C ASN A 188 -16.85 -1.51 -9.77
N TRP A 189 -17.12 -2.13 -8.62
CA TRP A 189 -16.18 -3.05 -7.98
C TRP A 189 -15.80 -4.26 -8.84
N LYS A 190 -16.71 -4.76 -9.69
CA LYS A 190 -16.45 -5.93 -10.54
C LYS A 190 -15.39 -5.61 -11.56
N GLU A 191 -15.61 -4.56 -12.34
CA GLU A 191 -14.75 -4.14 -13.43
C GLU A 191 -13.38 -3.69 -12.90
N VAL A 192 -13.34 -2.94 -11.79
CA VAL A 192 -12.07 -2.53 -11.16
C VAL A 192 -11.33 -3.73 -10.55
N GLY A 193 -12.07 -4.69 -9.95
CA GLY A 193 -11.50 -5.92 -9.42
C GLY A 193 -10.89 -6.81 -10.53
N GLU A 194 -11.57 -6.94 -11.67
CA GLU A 194 -11.04 -7.64 -12.85
C GLU A 194 -9.74 -7.00 -13.34
N LEU A 195 -9.66 -5.67 -13.42
CA LEU A 195 -8.42 -4.96 -13.77
C LEU A 195 -7.30 -5.23 -12.75
N ALA A 196 -7.61 -5.19 -11.45
CA ALA A 196 -6.60 -5.46 -10.41
C ALA A 196 -6.05 -6.90 -10.51
N LEU A 197 -6.90 -7.88 -10.83
CA LEU A 197 -6.50 -9.28 -11.05
C LEU A 197 -5.69 -9.48 -12.34
N GLU A 198 -6.18 -8.93 -13.45
CA GLU A 198 -5.55 -9.06 -14.77
C GLU A 198 -4.13 -8.45 -14.76
N TYR A 199 -4.02 -7.24 -14.22
CA TYR A 199 -2.77 -6.48 -14.21
C TYR A 199 -1.90 -6.75 -12.97
N LYS A 200 -2.43 -7.46 -11.95
CA LYS A 200 -1.75 -7.81 -10.70
C LYS A 200 -1.20 -6.58 -9.97
N VAL A 201 -2.07 -5.58 -9.80
CA VAL A 201 -1.75 -4.30 -9.17
C VAL A 201 -2.56 -4.10 -7.89
N PRO A 202 -2.05 -3.33 -6.92
CA PRO A 202 -2.81 -3.01 -5.72
C PRO A 202 -4.04 -2.15 -6.03
N VAL A 203 -5.08 -2.30 -5.21
CA VAL A 203 -6.36 -1.60 -5.39
C VAL A 203 -6.92 -1.05 -4.10
N VAL A 204 -7.52 0.13 -4.19
CA VAL A 204 -8.27 0.75 -3.11
C VAL A 204 -9.71 0.30 -3.18
N VAL A 205 -10.23 -0.24 -2.09
CA VAL A 205 -11.68 -0.42 -1.89
C VAL A 205 -12.22 0.73 -1.06
N SER A 206 -13.34 1.28 -1.49
CA SER A 206 -13.87 2.54 -0.97
C SER A 206 -15.36 2.40 -0.62
N ALA A 207 -15.68 2.75 0.62
CA ALA A 207 -17.05 2.92 1.09
C ALA A 207 -17.08 4.02 2.14
N PHE A 208 -17.69 5.17 1.79
CA PHE A 208 -17.62 6.36 2.61
C PHE A 208 -18.57 6.30 3.81
N ASN A 209 -18.00 6.40 5.01
CA ASN A 209 -18.70 6.32 6.30
C ASN A 209 -19.54 5.05 6.51
N ASP A 210 -19.22 3.96 5.80
CA ASP A 210 -19.88 2.66 5.90
C ASP A 210 -18.82 1.55 6.03
N LEU A 211 -18.50 1.21 7.28
CA LEU A 211 -17.46 0.23 7.58
C LEU A 211 -17.89 -1.21 7.25
N ASP A 212 -19.18 -1.51 7.29
CA ASP A 212 -19.70 -2.84 6.98
C ASP A 212 -19.66 -3.09 5.48
N ALA A 213 -20.03 -2.09 4.67
CA ALA A 213 -19.85 -2.14 3.22
C ALA A 213 -18.36 -2.19 2.84
N LEU A 214 -17.51 -1.41 3.52
CA LEU A 214 -16.06 -1.43 3.29
C LEU A 214 -15.47 -2.83 3.53
N LYS A 215 -15.84 -3.45 4.66
CA LYS A 215 -15.43 -4.81 5.03
C LYS A 215 -15.93 -5.83 4.03
N SER A 216 -17.20 -5.72 3.61
CA SER A 216 -17.79 -6.61 2.62
C SER A 216 -17.04 -6.55 1.29
N LEU A 217 -16.73 -5.34 0.79
CA LEU A 217 -15.94 -5.16 -0.43
C LEU A 217 -14.52 -5.73 -0.28
N ALA A 218 -13.83 -5.44 0.83
CA ALA A 218 -12.49 -5.98 1.09
C ALA A 218 -12.47 -7.51 1.10
N LYS A 219 -13.48 -8.13 1.71
CA LYS A 219 -13.66 -9.58 1.70
C LYS A 219 -13.89 -10.12 0.29
N THR A 220 -14.78 -9.53 -0.48
CA THR A 220 -15.04 -9.94 -1.87
C THR A 220 -13.77 -9.90 -2.73
N PHE A 221 -12.95 -8.85 -2.59
CA PHE A 221 -11.68 -8.74 -3.32
C PHE A 221 -10.68 -9.82 -2.89
N ALA A 222 -10.59 -10.08 -1.58
CA ALA A 222 -9.71 -11.10 -1.04
C ALA A 222 -10.09 -12.52 -1.51
N GLU A 223 -11.39 -12.83 -1.51
CA GLU A 223 -11.94 -14.10 -2.00
C GLU A 223 -11.73 -14.28 -3.51
N ALA A 224 -11.75 -13.18 -4.27
CA ALA A 224 -11.40 -13.16 -5.69
C ALA A 224 -9.88 -13.35 -5.95
N GLY A 225 -9.05 -13.38 -4.91
CA GLY A 225 -7.61 -13.58 -5.00
C GLY A 225 -6.77 -12.30 -5.00
N ILE A 226 -7.39 -11.12 -4.84
CA ILE A 226 -6.71 -9.83 -4.75
C ILE A 226 -6.27 -9.63 -3.30
N LYS A 227 -4.96 -9.71 -3.04
CA LYS A 227 -4.42 -9.60 -1.67
C LYS A 227 -3.96 -8.19 -1.31
N ASP A 228 -3.56 -7.42 -2.32
CA ASP A 228 -3.01 -6.08 -2.17
C ASP A 228 -4.12 -5.02 -2.16
N ILE A 229 -4.86 -4.98 -1.04
CA ILE A 229 -6.00 -4.10 -0.85
C ILE A 229 -5.62 -2.93 0.07
N VAL A 230 -6.11 -1.74 -0.25
CA VAL A 230 -6.03 -0.54 0.59
C VAL A 230 -7.46 -0.06 0.90
N LEU A 231 -7.71 0.42 2.12
CA LEU A 231 -9.04 0.82 2.57
C LEU A 231 -9.21 2.34 2.53
N ASP A 232 -10.30 2.80 1.93
CA ASP A 232 -10.75 4.20 2.00
C ASP A 232 -12.16 4.27 2.63
N PRO A 233 -12.28 4.55 3.93
CA PRO A 233 -13.58 4.78 4.58
C PRO A 233 -14.12 6.21 4.36
N GLY A 234 -13.45 7.04 3.55
CA GLY A 234 -13.73 8.45 3.34
C GLY A 234 -12.97 9.39 4.28
N THR A 235 -12.64 10.58 3.78
CA THR A 235 -11.96 11.64 4.54
C THR A 235 -12.76 12.93 4.52
N TYR A 236 -13.28 13.31 5.69
CA TYR A 236 -14.03 14.54 5.91
C TYR A 236 -13.19 15.48 6.79
N PRO A 237 -12.67 16.61 6.26
CA PRO A 237 -11.57 17.33 6.89
C PRO A 237 -12.00 18.37 7.95
N SER A 238 -13.31 18.59 8.15
CA SER A 238 -13.84 19.64 9.02
C SER A 238 -14.90 19.18 10.01
N GLY A 239 -15.06 19.96 11.08
CA GLY A 239 -16.16 19.85 12.04
C GLY A 239 -16.37 18.43 12.57
N LYS A 240 -17.63 17.98 12.57
CA LYS A 240 -18.00 16.61 12.97
C LYS A 240 -17.39 15.54 12.06
N GLY A 241 -17.22 15.84 10.77
CA GLY A 241 -16.64 14.92 9.79
C GLY A 241 -15.19 14.54 10.11
N LEU A 242 -14.38 15.46 10.65
CA LEU A 242 -13.00 15.15 11.06
C LEU A 242 -12.98 14.14 12.21
N LYS A 243 -13.89 14.31 13.17
CA LYS A 243 -14.06 13.36 14.28
C LYS A 243 -14.51 11.99 13.77
N GLU A 244 -15.43 11.94 12.81
CA GLU A 244 -15.89 10.69 12.19
C GLU A 244 -14.77 9.99 11.43
N THR A 245 -14.02 10.72 10.61
CA THR A 245 -12.84 10.20 9.89
C THR A 245 -11.84 9.56 10.85
N PHE A 246 -11.46 10.29 11.90
CA PHE A 246 -10.54 9.78 12.94
C PHE A 246 -11.10 8.54 13.64
N THR A 247 -12.40 8.55 13.98
CA THR A 247 -13.07 7.43 14.64
C THR A 247 -13.09 6.18 13.74
N ASN A 248 -13.38 6.34 12.45
CA ASN A 248 -13.40 5.24 11.50
C ASN A 248 -12.01 4.63 11.31
N PHE A 249 -10.97 5.47 11.18
CA PHE A 249 -9.59 5.00 11.09
C PHE A 249 -9.17 4.21 12.34
N LEU A 250 -9.54 4.69 13.54
CA LEU A 250 -9.27 3.99 14.78
C LEU A 250 -10.00 2.65 14.86
N LYS A 251 -11.27 2.58 14.45
CA LYS A 251 -12.06 1.33 14.45
C LYS A 251 -11.42 0.29 13.54
N ILE A 252 -11.09 0.66 12.29
CA ILE A 252 -10.44 -0.24 11.34
C ILE A 252 -9.10 -0.74 11.89
N ARG A 253 -8.24 0.18 12.35
CA ARG A 253 -6.91 -0.20 12.86
C ARG A 253 -7.00 -1.09 14.10
N ARG A 254 -7.95 -0.83 15.00
CA ARG A 254 -8.20 -1.68 16.18
C ARG A 254 -8.69 -3.06 15.79
N ALA A 255 -9.68 -3.14 14.91
CA ALA A 255 -10.25 -4.41 14.46
C ALA A 255 -9.17 -5.29 13.80
N GLY A 256 -8.42 -4.73 12.85
CA GLY A 256 -7.35 -5.48 12.16
C GLY A 256 -6.28 -6.00 13.13
N ILE A 257 -5.78 -5.16 14.04
CA ILE A 257 -4.75 -5.55 15.03
C ILE A 257 -5.28 -6.55 16.07
N MET A 258 -6.60 -6.56 16.32
CA MET A 258 -7.24 -7.51 17.23
C MET A 258 -7.65 -8.82 16.54
N GLY A 259 -7.24 -9.04 15.29
CA GLY A 259 -7.41 -10.31 14.57
C GLY A 259 -8.54 -10.35 13.55
N ASP A 260 -9.20 -9.22 13.26
CA ASP A 260 -10.20 -9.17 12.17
C ASP A 260 -9.50 -9.08 10.80
N THR A 261 -9.09 -10.25 10.30
CA THR A 261 -8.31 -10.39 9.05
C THR A 261 -9.05 -9.91 7.79
N GLU A 262 -10.37 -9.74 7.83
CA GLU A 262 -11.20 -9.27 6.72
C GLU A 262 -11.08 -7.75 6.51
N ILE A 263 -10.61 -7.01 7.51
CA ILE A 263 -10.39 -5.55 7.45
C ILE A 263 -8.94 -5.15 7.78
N ALA A 264 -8.05 -6.14 7.89
CA ALA A 264 -6.66 -5.97 8.30
C ALA A 264 -5.74 -5.50 7.14
N TYR A 265 -6.05 -4.34 6.59
CA TYR A 265 -5.36 -3.75 5.43
C TYR A 265 -4.90 -2.31 5.73
N PRO A 266 -3.93 -1.78 4.97
CA PRO A 266 -3.55 -0.37 5.06
C PRO A 266 -4.75 0.54 4.80
N ILE A 267 -4.79 1.69 5.47
CA ILE A 267 -5.82 2.72 5.29
C ILE A 267 -5.19 3.90 4.56
N MET A 268 -5.95 4.54 3.66
CA MET A 268 -5.56 5.81 3.07
C MET A 268 -6.45 6.96 3.54
N ALA A 269 -5.91 8.17 3.46
CA ALA A 269 -6.63 9.41 3.70
C ALA A 269 -6.52 10.29 2.46
N LEU A 270 -7.52 11.13 2.24
CA LEU A 270 -7.59 12.07 1.13
C LEU A 270 -7.68 13.50 1.64
N PRO A 271 -6.59 14.11 2.13
CA PRO A 271 -6.59 15.50 2.58
C PRO A 271 -7.01 16.50 1.50
N ILE A 272 -6.96 16.11 0.22
CA ILE A 272 -7.42 16.92 -0.91
C ILE A 272 -8.89 17.35 -0.78
N THR A 273 -9.71 16.62 -0.02
CA THR A 273 -11.09 17.03 0.28
C THR A 273 -11.18 18.34 1.06
N ALA A 274 -10.08 18.81 1.68
CA ALA A 274 -10.01 20.11 2.33
C ALA A 274 -10.22 21.28 1.37
N TRP A 275 -9.77 21.15 0.10
CA TRP A 275 -10.03 22.13 -0.94
C TRP A 275 -11.52 22.22 -1.28
N MET A 276 -12.22 21.08 -1.30
CA MET A 276 -13.67 21.04 -1.52
C MET A 276 -14.45 21.64 -0.35
N ALA A 277 -13.90 21.58 0.85
CA ALA A 277 -14.49 22.17 2.06
C ALA A 277 -14.12 23.66 2.26
N GLY A 278 -13.33 24.26 1.36
CA GLY A 278 -12.90 25.67 1.46
C GLY A 278 -11.94 25.96 2.61
N ILE A 279 -11.14 24.97 3.03
CA ILE A 279 -10.22 25.08 4.18
C ILE A 279 -8.78 25.42 3.73
N ALA A 280 -8.48 25.25 2.45
CA ALA A 280 -7.13 25.31 1.87
C ALA A 280 -6.97 26.48 0.90
#